data_AF-A0A2R6HYT1-F1
#
_entry.id   AF-A0A2R6HYT1-F1
#
_cell.length_a   1.000
_cell.length_b   1.000
_cell.length_c   1.000
_cell.angle_alpha   90.00
_cell.angle_beta   90.00
_cell.angle_gamma   90.00
#
_symmetry.space_group_name_H-M   'P 1'
#
loop_
_entity.id
_entity.type
_entity.pdbx_description
1 polymer ?
#
loop_
_entity_poly.entity_id
_entity_poly.type
_entity_poly.pdbx_seq_one_letter_code
_entity_poly.pdbx_strand_id
1 'polypeptide(L)'
;MEADDPDGDADESLPPGEIADRFADIEEGDRVRFNDRDGPFEVVTKDRYSLTVVDGAGNGHTISQNLQTGAWTVHRDLEYLERLD
;
A
#
# COMPACT_ATOMS: atom_id res chain seq x y z
N MET A 1 -28.76 27.74 2.15
CA MET A 1 -28.37 27.02 3.37
C MET A 1 -28.16 25.58 2.96
N GLU A 2 -27.16 25.26 2.11
CA GLU A 2 -25.71 25.52 2.26
C GLU A 2 -25.22 25.08 3.64
N ALA A 3 -24.16 24.30 3.80
CA ALA A 3 -23.31 23.45 2.97
C ALA A 3 -22.43 22.73 4.02
N ASP A 4 -22.17 21.43 3.89
CA ASP A 4 -21.05 20.80 4.61
C ASP A 4 -20.69 19.49 3.90
N ASP A 5 -19.94 19.62 2.81
CA ASP A 5 -18.99 18.59 2.40
C ASP A 5 -17.79 18.67 3.36
N PRO A 6 -17.43 17.57 4.04
CA PRO A 6 -16.03 17.18 4.22
C PRO A 6 -15.76 16.08 3.18
N ASP A 7 -15.04 16.29 2.08
CA ASP A 7 -13.61 16.63 1.99
C ASP A 7 -12.78 15.96 3.10
N GLY A 8 -11.97 14.96 2.71
CA GLY A 8 -10.82 14.51 3.49
C GLY A 8 -10.91 13.09 4.05
N ASP A 9 -10.43 12.15 3.23
CA ASP A 9 -9.58 11.01 3.59
C ASP A 9 -9.39 10.76 5.10
N ALA A 10 -10.25 9.93 5.69
CA ALA A 10 -9.97 9.38 7.00
C ALA A 10 -9.17 8.08 6.82
N ASP A 11 -7.89 8.20 7.16
CA ASP A 11 -6.90 7.24 7.66
C ASP A 11 -7.51 6.08 8.49
N GLU A 12 -8.44 5.31 7.95
CA GLU A 12 -8.93 4.08 8.57
C GLU A 12 -7.96 2.96 8.21
N SER A 13 -7.11 2.59 9.18
CA SER A 13 -6.25 1.41 9.13
C SER A 13 -7.06 0.23 8.57
N LEU A 14 -6.75 -0.16 7.33
CA LEU A 14 -7.51 -1.16 6.61
C LEU A 14 -7.31 -2.51 7.30
N PRO A 15 -8.39 -3.30 7.53
CA PRO A 15 -8.22 -4.64 8.05
C PRO A 15 -7.36 -5.46 7.08
N PRO A 16 -6.57 -6.43 7.58
CA PRO A 16 -5.57 -7.14 6.77
C PRO A 16 -6.13 -7.82 5.52
N GLY A 17 -7.42 -8.19 5.54
CA GLY A 17 -8.12 -8.74 4.38
C GLY A 17 -8.33 -7.73 3.25
N GLU A 18 -8.69 -6.49 3.55
CA GLU A 18 -8.91 -5.45 2.54
C GLU A 18 -7.60 -4.96 1.92
N ILE A 19 -6.53 -4.90 2.72
CA ILE A 19 -5.18 -4.64 2.20
C ILE A 19 -4.79 -5.71 1.18
N ALA A 20 -5.05 -6.99 1.46
CA ALA A 20 -4.72 -8.07 0.54
C ALA A 20 -5.49 -7.95 -0.80
N ASP A 21 -6.74 -7.52 -0.77
CA ASP A 21 -7.54 -7.26 -1.97
C ASP A 21 -6.95 -6.10 -2.80
N ARG A 22 -6.51 -5.03 -2.14
CA ARG A 22 -5.79 -3.92 -2.79
C ARG A 22 -4.47 -4.36 -3.41
N PHE A 23 -3.71 -5.23 -2.75
CA PHE A 23 -2.51 -5.84 -3.35
C PHE A 23 -2.81 -6.74 -4.55
N ALA A 24 -4.01 -7.33 -4.61
CA ALA A 24 -4.40 -8.13 -5.77
C ALA A 24 -4.59 -7.27 -7.03
N ASP A 25 -5.03 -6.02 -6.90
CA ASP A 25 -5.26 -5.07 -7.99
C ASP A 25 -4.00 -4.33 -8.46
N ILE A 26 -2.94 -4.30 -7.65
CA ILE A 26 -1.66 -3.68 -8.01
C ILE A 26 -0.94 -4.50 -9.07
N GLU A 27 -0.34 -3.86 -10.09
CA GLU A 27 0.47 -4.53 -11.11
C GLU A 27 1.93 -4.03 -11.10
N GLU A 28 2.81 -4.78 -11.77
CA GLU A 28 4.18 -4.33 -12.00
C GLU A 28 4.19 -3.08 -12.88
N GLY A 29 4.91 -2.04 -12.45
CA GLY A 29 4.92 -0.71 -13.07
C GLY A 29 3.99 0.30 -12.41
N ASP A 30 3.08 -0.13 -11.51
CA ASP A 30 2.24 0.79 -10.76
C ASP A 30 3.05 1.63 -9.78
N ARG A 31 2.54 2.82 -9.46
CA ARG A 31 3.04 3.63 -8.36
C ARG A 31 2.07 3.54 -7.20
N VAL A 32 2.62 3.32 -6.01
CA VAL A 32 1.84 3.05 -4.81
C VAL A 32 2.44 3.79 -3.63
N ARG A 33 1.59 4.21 -2.71
CA ARG A 33 1.98 4.83 -1.45
C ARG A 33 1.55 3.93 -0.30
N PHE A 34 2.47 3.70 0.63
CA PHE A 34 2.26 2.84 1.79
C PHE A 34 2.32 3.66 3.07
N ASN A 35 1.27 3.59 3.89
CA ASN A 35 1.18 4.36 5.15
C ASN A 35 1.48 5.87 4.93
N ASP A 36 1.78 6.59 6.01
CA ASP A 36 2.25 7.99 5.98
C ASP A 36 3.72 8.12 5.51
N ARG A 37 4.20 7.26 4.60
CA ARG A 37 5.57 7.41 4.08
C ARG A 37 5.66 8.60 3.12
N ASP A 38 6.77 9.32 3.25
CA ASP A 38 7.19 10.38 2.33
C ASP A 38 7.57 9.78 0.97
N GLY A 39 6.62 9.82 0.04
CA GLY A 39 6.86 9.59 -1.38
C GLY A 39 6.25 8.30 -1.95
N PRO A 40 6.06 8.28 -3.29
CA PRO A 40 5.57 7.12 -4.01
C PRO A 40 6.66 6.06 -4.15
N PHE A 41 6.24 4.80 -4.18
CA PHE A 41 7.05 3.65 -4.52
C PHE A 41 6.59 3.09 -5.86
N GLU A 42 7.52 2.65 -6.69
CA GLU A 42 7.23 1.97 -7.95
C GLU A 42 7.28 0.45 -7.74
N VAL A 43 6.27 -0.25 -8.21
CA VAL A 43 6.21 -1.72 -8.14
C VAL A 43 7.08 -2.31 -9.22
N VAL A 44 8.17 -2.97 -8.84
CA VAL A 44 9.10 -3.59 -9.80
C VAL A 44 8.91 -5.09 -9.92
N THR A 45 8.29 -5.72 -8.92
CA THR A 45 8.01 -7.16 -8.95
C THR A 45 6.78 -7.48 -8.12
N LYS A 46 5.87 -8.30 -8.65
CA LYS A 46 4.72 -8.84 -7.93
C LYS A 46 4.74 -10.35 -7.90
N ASP A 47 4.64 -10.89 -6.69
CA ASP A 47 4.45 -12.30 -6.41
C ASP A 47 3.13 -12.51 -5.67
N ARG A 48 2.72 -13.77 -5.55
CA ARG A 48 1.44 -14.14 -4.91
C ARG A 48 1.30 -13.66 -3.46
N TYR A 49 2.40 -13.58 -2.72
CA TYR A 49 2.42 -13.19 -1.30
C TYR A 49 3.51 -12.17 -0.97
N SER A 50 4.13 -11.58 -2.00
CA SER A 50 5.15 -10.55 -1.82
C SER A 50 5.12 -9.54 -2.95
N LEU A 51 5.50 -8.31 -2.65
CA LEU A 51 5.62 -7.21 -3.58
C LEU A 51 7.00 -6.58 -3.39
N THR A 52 7.76 -6.40 -4.46
CA THR A 52 9.00 -5.60 -4.40
C THR A 52 8.73 -4.24 -5.02
N VAL A 53 9.06 -3.20 -4.26
CA VAL A 53 8.85 -1.82 -4.65
C VAL A 53 10.14 -1.03 -4.52
N VAL A 54 10.30 0.01 -5.31
CA VAL A 54 11.49 0.87 -5.31
C VAL A 54 11.07 2.29 -5.00
N ASP A 55 11.76 2.94 -4.05
CA ASP A 55 11.52 4.35 -3.74
C ASP A 55 12.19 5.30 -4.75
N GLY A 56 11.86 6.60 -4.68
CA GLY A 56 12.43 7.62 -5.57
C GLY A 56 13.95 7.82 -5.49
N ALA A 57 14.62 7.29 -4.46
CA ALA A 57 16.08 7.24 -4.36
C ALA A 57 16.68 5.93 -4.88
N GLY A 58 15.84 4.99 -5.35
CA GLY A 58 16.27 3.73 -5.95
C GLY A 58 16.49 2.60 -4.95
N ASN A 59 16.08 2.74 -3.68
CA ASN A 59 16.18 1.62 -2.73
C ASN A 59 14.99 0.67 -2.89
N GLY A 60 15.28 -0.62 -3.00
CA GLY A 60 14.28 -1.67 -3.08
C GLY A 60 13.79 -2.09 -1.69
N HIS A 61 12.48 -2.21 -1.54
CA HIS A 61 11.79 -2.69 -0.34
C HIS A 61 10.93 -3.88 -0.73
N THR A 62 10.96 -4.94 0.08
CA THR A 62 10.06 -6.09 -0.11
C THR A 62 8.98 -6.05 0.94
N ILE A 63 7.73 -6.10 0.47
CA ILE A 63 6.53 -6.21 1.29
C ILE A 63 6.08 -7.66 1.19
N SER A 64 5.89 -8.30 2.33
CA SER A 64 5.47 -9.70 2.37
C SER A 64 4.23 -9.85 3.22
N GLN A 65 3.34 -10.73 2.78
CA GLN A 65 2.20 -11.13 3.58
C GLN A 65 2.64 -12.10 4.67
N ASN A 66 2.29 -11.80 5.90
CA ASN A 66 2.34 -12.74 7.00
C ASN A 66 1.21 -13.76 6.82
N LEU A 67 1.56 -15.00 6.47
CA LEU A 67 0.59 -16.06 6.20
C LEU A 67 -0.17 -16.54 7.45
N GLN A 68 0.30 -16.22 8.66
CA GLN A 68 -0.38 -16.58 9.90
C GLN A 68 -1.48 -15.58 10.26
N THR A 69 -1.30 -14.30 9.94
CA THR A 69 -2.22 -13.21 10.31
C THR A 69 -2.95 -12.60 9.11
N GLY A 70 -2.50 -12.87 7.88
CA GLY A 70 -2.98 -12.24 6.66
C GLY A 70 -2.47 -10.80 6.44
N ALA A 71 -1.74 -10.23 7.42
CA ALA A 71 -1.27 -8.86 7.36
C ALA A 71 -0.07 -8.69 6.44
N TRP A 72 -0.02 -7.59 5.69
CA TRP A 72 1.15 -7.22 4.88
C TRP A 72 2.10 -6.36 5.71
N THR A 73 3.40 -6.58 5.57
CA THR A 73 4.43 -5.87 6.37
C THR A 73 5.56 -5.36 5.47
N VAL A 74 5.96 -4.11 5.69
CA VAL A 74 7.17 -3.50 5.10
C VAL A 74 8.01 -2.85 6.20
N HIS A 75 8.90 -3.61 6.83
CA HIS A 75 9.62 -3.22 8.06
C HIS A 75 8.73 -2.84 9.27
N ARG A 76 7.40 -2.70 9.10
CA ARG A 76 6.32 -2.51 10.08
C ARG A 76 4.99 -2.97 9.46
N ASP A 77 3.94 -3.08 10.27
CA ASP A 77 2.58 -3.34 9.79
C ASP A 77 2.13 -2.26 8.79
N LEU A 78 1.54 -2.73 7.71
CA LEU A 78 0.97 -1.92 6.63
C LEU A 78 -0.52 -1.77 6.92
N GLU A 79 -0.97 -0.52 7.03
CA GLU A 79 -2.31 -0.14 7.47
C GLU A 79 -3.02 0.65 6.36
N TYR A 80 -2.26 1.26 5.45
CA TYR A 80 -2.78 2.05 4.34
C TYR A 80 -2.03 1.74 3.04
N LEU A 81 -2.79 1.62 1.95
CA LEU A 81 -2.29 1.40 0.60
C LEU A 81 -3.12 2.19 -0.41
N GLU A 82 -2.46 3.06 -1.16
CA GLU A 82 -3.06 3.84 -2.24
C GLU A 82 -2.27 3.62 -3.54
N ARG A 83 -2.97 3.37 -4.65
CA ARG A 83 -2.38 3.41 -5.99
C ARG A 83 -2.47 4.83 -6.52
N LEU A 84 -1.37 5.31 -7.08
CA LEU A 84 -1.25 6.61 -7.72
C LEU A 84 -1.32 6.41 -9.24
N ASP A 85 -2.27 7.09 -9.88
CA ASP A 85 -2.43 7.15 -11.34
C ASP A 85 -1.33 7.98 -12.04
#